data_AF-A0A8C7PM17-F1
#
_entry.id   AF-A0A8C7PM17-F1
#
_cell.length_a   1.000
_cell.length_b   1.000
_cell.length_c   1.000
_cell.angle_alpha   90.00
_cell.angle_beta   90.00
_cell.angle_gamma   90.00
#
_symmetry.space_group_name_H-M   'P 1'
#
loop_
_entity.id
_entity.type
_entity.pdbx_description
1 polymer ?
#
loop_
_entity_poly.entity_id
_entity_poly.type
_entity_poly.pdbx_seq_one_letter_code
_entity_poly.pdbx_strand_id
1 'polypeptide(L)'
;MLAQLGIDHQVRSIISSSLLAVCSTHVFVSIAWDCQEVVNIKNLMQIDAGLGQVVATDTSQIPYYLVGDEWIRLPGSLKHITVGPAGIWGINKADSIHKYVAGNWVQAAGLLKQLDAGGEQFIVGANVDDTPYCLTRSATVGYKGPGSPLPWTGLPGSVKYSSCGPFGCWAVNKNDDIYLMSLNQDCQNNGWSHIGGKLSMIEVATDGGVFGVNSAGHVYTRDGITASKPEGTGWSNVPMCMLMGHVTYDLGRLWVVSKSGVTMVCTP
;
A
#
# COMPACT_ATOMS: atom_id res chain seq x y z
N MET A 1 -47.58 -68.05 13.23
CA MET A 1 -47.04 -68.32 14.58
C MET A 1 -45.55 -68.03 14.52
N LEU A 2 -45.11 -66.95 15.20
CA LEU A 2 -43.78 -66.71 15.83
C LEU A 2 -42.51 -66.97 14.97
N ALA A 3 -41.50 -66.11 14.86
CA ALA A 3 -41.09 -64.94 15.64
C ALA A 3 -39.94 -64.17 14.93
N GLN A 4 -39.81 -62.87 15.28
CA GLN A 4 -38.56 -62.16 15.72
C GLN A 4 -37.37 -62.02 14.74
N LEU A 5 -36.53 -60.98 14.68
CA LEU A 5 -36.16 -59.74 15.39
C LEU A 5 -35.43 -58.88 14.31
N GLY A 6 -35.21 -57.58 14.37
CA GLY A 6 -35.02 -56.69 15.52
C GLY A 6 -34.85 -55.23 15.06
N ILE A 7 -34.85 -54.38 16.07
CA ILE A 7 -34.93 -52.92 16.09
C ILE A 7 -33.51 -52.35 16.03
N ASP A 8 -33.26 -51.24 15.32
CA ASP A 8 -32.86 -50.00 16.02
C ASP A 8 -32.74 -48.73 15.15
N HIS A 9 -33.11 -47.63 15.79
CA HIS A 9 -33.11 -46.25 15.31
C HIS A 9 -31.69 -45.72 15.05
N GLN A 10 -31.51 -44.94 13.98
CA GLN A 10 -30.36 -44.03 13.84
C GLN A 10 -30.77 -42.62 13.39
N VAL A 11 -30.02 -41.69 13.95
CA VAL A 11 -30.15 -40.24 14.03
C VAL A 11 -29.93 -39.57 12.66
N ARG A 12 -30.71 -38.52 12.35
CA ARG A 12 -30.48 -37.66 11.19
C ARG A 12 -29.25 -36.79 11.43
N SER A 13 -28.19 -37.00 10.64
CA SER A 13 -27.06 -36.09 10.50
C SER A 13 -27.11 -35.45 9.11
N ILE A 14 -27.23 -34.12 9.08
CA ILE A 14 -27.10 -33.32 7.86
C ILE A 14 -25.62 -32.97 7.75
N ILE A 15 -24.91 -33.59 6.81
CA ILE A 15 -23.54 -33.22 6.47
C ILE A 15 -23.62 -32.01 5.54
N SER A 16 -23.18 -30.85 6.04
CA SER A 16 -22.93 -29.65 5.25
C SER A 16 -21.63 -29.85 4.47
N SER A 17 -21.73 -29.95 3.15
CA SER A 17 -20.59 -30.07 2.24
C SER A 17 -19.75 -28.78 2.30
N SER A 18 -18.59 -28.85 2.92
CA SER A 18 -17.58 -27.79 2.86
C SER A 18 -16.93 -27.83 1.48
N LEU A 19 -17.19 -26.82 0.65
CA LEU A 19 -16.57 -26.65 -0.66
C LEU A 19 -15.15 -26.10 -0.45
N LEU A 20 -14.15 -26.99 -0.31
CA LEU A 20 -12.75 -26.61 -0.49
C LEU A 20 -12.54 -26.34 -1.98
N ALA A 21 -12.46 -25.06 -2.36
CA ALA A 21 -12.06 -24.66 -3.70
C ALA A 21 -10.55 -24.94 -3.85
N VAL A 22 -10.22 -26.12 -4.39
CA VAL A 22 -8.88 -26.43 -4.87
C VAL A 22 -8.67 -25.64 -6.16
N CYS A 23 -7.83 -24.60 -6.09
CA CYS A 23 -7.39 -23.83 -7.25
C CYS A 23 -6.65 -24.79 -8.21
N SER A 24 -7.35 -25.24 -9.25
CA SER A 24 -6.88 -26.32 -10.11
C SER A 24 -5.77 -25.85 -11.04
N THR A 25 -4.70 -26.63 -11.06
CA THR A 25 -3.49 -26.48 -11.86
C THR A 25 -3.78 -26.55 -13.35
N HIS A 26 -3.52 -25.47 -14.08
CA HIS A 26 -3.22 -25.52 -15.51
C HIS A 26 -1.80 -24.98 -15.69
N VAL A 27 -0.90 -25.84 -16.19
CA VAL A 27 0.50 -25.50 -16.46
C VAL A 27 0.56 -24.63 -17.71
N PHE A 28 0.34 -23.34 -17.51
CA PHE A 28 1.12 -22.32 -18.19
C PHE A 28 2.16 -21.86 -17.17
N VAL A 29 3.43 -21.78 -17.55
CA VAL A 29 4.43 -21.10 -16.71
C VAL A 29 4.14 -19.59 -16.80
N SER A 30 3.02 -19.16 -16.21
CA SER A 30 2.94 -17.83 -15.66
C SER A 30 3.60 -17.90 -14.30
N ILE A 31 4.43 -16.90 -13.99
CA ILE A 31 4.93 -16.68 -12.64
C ILE A 31 3.69 -16.26 -11.83
N ALA A 32 2.91 -17.25 -11.40
CA ALA A 32 1.72 -17.03 -10.61
C ALA A 32 2.21 -16.70 -9.21
N TRP A 33 1.89 -15.48 -8.76
CA TRP A 33 2.18 -15.04 -7.41
C TRP A 33 1.61 -16.04 -6.40
N ASP A 34 2.46 -16.59 -5.53
CA ASP A 34 2.03 -17.42 -4.41
C ASP A 34 1.63 -16.50 -3.26
N CYS A 35 0.35 -16.48 -2.92
CA CYS A 35 -0.24 -15.56 -1.94
C CYS A 35 -0.73 -16.31 -0.71
N GLN A 36 -0.31 -15.86 0.47
CA GLN A 36 -0.70 -16.41 1.77
C GLN A 36 -1.37 -15.36 2.64
N GLU A 37 -2.43 -15.74 3.35
CA GLU A 37 -3.09 -14.87 4.33
C GLU A 37 -2.17 -14.61 5.53
N VAL A 38 -2.12 -13.35 5.97
CA VAL A 38 -1.40 -12.92 7.18
C VAL A 38 -2.34 -13.04 8.37
N VAL A 39 -2.39 -14.22 8.99
CA VAL A 39 -3.44 -14.59 9.97
C VAL A 39 -3.43 -13.80 11.29
N ASN A 40 -2.29 -13.20 11.65
CA ASN A 40 -2.11 -12.50 12.92
C ASN A 40 -2.51 -11.01 12.89
N ILE A 41 -3.10 -10.54 11.79
CA ILE A 41 -3.63 -9.18 11.68
C ILE A 41 -4.91 -9.20 10.84
N LYS A 42 -5.90 -8.39 11.24
CA LYS A 42 -7.19 -8.29 10.54
C LYS A 42 -7.65 -6.84 10.48
N ASN A 43 -8.53 -6.57 9.52
CA ASN A 43 -9.12 -5.25 9.33
C ASN A 43 -8.10 -4.16 9.02
N LEU A 44 -6.95 -4.49 8.43
CA LEU A 44 -6.09 -3.48 7.85
C LEU A 44 -6.88 -2.70 6.79
N MET A 45 -6.63 -1.39 6.69
CA MET A 45 -7.19 -0.54 5.64
C MET A 45 -6.13 0.06 4.73
N GLN A 46 -4.89 0.18 5.21
CA GLN A 46 -3.74 0.68 4.45
C GLN A 46 -2.47 0.03 4.98
N ILE A 47 -1.54 -0.25 4.07
CA ILE A 47 -0.24 -0.87 4.35
C ILE A 47 0.84 -0.17 3.50
N ASP A 48 2.06 -0.08 4.00
CA ASP A 48 3.18 0.43 3.24
C ASP A 48 4.48 -0.30 3.60
N ALA A 49 5.37 -0.44 2.63
CA ALA A 49 6.60 -1.21 2.76
C ALA A 49 7.76 -0.49 2.05
N GLY A 50 8.92 -0.47 2.70
CA GLY A 50 10.12 0.16 2.18
C GLY A 50 11.33 -0.13 3.04
N LEU A 51 12.48 -0.39 2.40
CA LEU A 51 13.75 -0.70 3.05
C LEU A 51 13.66 -1.91 4.02
N GLY A 52 12.85 -2.90 3.67
CA GLY A 52 12.59 -4.11 4.47
C GLY A 52 11.68 -3.89 5.67
N GLN A 53 11.12 -2.70 5.84
CA GLN A 53 10.16 -2.36 6.88
C GLN A 53 8.75 -2.44 6.34
N VAL A 54 7.78 -2.80 7.19
CA VAL A 54 6.36 -2.79 6.83
C VAL A 54 5.57 -2.12 7.95
N VAL A 55 4.74 -1.15 7.58
CA VAL A 55 3.83 -0.41 8.47
C VAL A 55 2.42 -0.52 7.95
N ALA A 56 1.43 -0.47 8.84
CA ALA A 56 0.04 -0.53 8.44
C ALA A 56 -0.86 0.23 9.41
N THR A 57 -2.09 0.49 8.99
CA THR A 57 -3.15 0.95 9.88
C THR A 57 -4.45 0.19 9.64
N ASP A 58 -5.16 -0.12 10.73
CA ASP A 58 -6.45 -0.81 10.68
C ASP A 58 -7.64 0.15 10.55
N THR A 59 -8.83 -0.38 10.33
CA THR A 59 -10.08 0.40 10.21
C THR A 59 -10.41 1.22 11.46
N SER A 60 -9.83 0.90 12.62
CA SER A 60 -9.92 1.68 13.85
C SER A 60 -8.82 2.75 13.97
N GLN A 61 -8.05 2.95 12.90
CA GLN A 61 -6.91 3.87 12.79
C GLN A 61 -5.79 3.53 13.77
N ILE A 62 -5.63 2.27 14.17
CA ILE A 62 -4.50 1.85 15.00
C ILE A 62 -3.31 1.60 14.08
N PRO A 63 -2.18 2.32 14.26
CA PRO A 63 -0.97 2.06 13.48
C PRO A 63 -0.20 0.85 14.03
N TYR A 64 0.43 0.11 13.13
CA TYR A 64 1.25 -1.06 13.43
C TYR A 64 2.58 -1.01 12.67
N TYR A 65 3.58 -1.70 13.23
CA TYR A 65 4.88 -1.94 12.63
C TYR A 65 5.17 -3.44 12.69
N LEU A 66 5.61 -4.05 11.59
CA LEU A 66 5.93 -5.47 11.53
C LEU A 66 7.36 -5.74 12.02
N VAL A 67 7.52 -6.61 13.02
CA VAL A 67 8.81 -7.11 13.52
C VAL A 67 8.83 -8.62 13.38
N GLY A 68 9.65 -9.14 12.47
CA GLY A 68 9.58 -10.56 12.13
C GLY A 68 8.22 -10.91 11.52
N ASP A 69 7.44 -11.73 12.22
CA ASP A 69 6.06 -12.11 11.90
C ASP A 69 5.02 -11.50 12.86
N GLU A 70 5.45 -10.63 13.79
CA GLU A 70 4.60 -10.00 14.79
C GLU A 70 4.26 -8.55 14.43
N TRP A 71 2.97 -8.21 14.47
CA TRP A 71 2.49 -6.84 14.29
C TRP A 71 2.47 -6.11 15.63
N ILE A 72 3.41 -5.19 15.81
CA ILE A 72 3.53 -4.38 17.01
C ILE A 72 2.68 -3.13 16.85
N ARG A 73 1.73 -2.94 17.78
CA ARG A 73 0.93 -1.72 17.85
C ARG A 73 1.80 -0.52 18.18
N LEU A 74 1.75 0.51 17.34
CA LEU A 74 2.33 1.82 17.62
C LEU A 74 1.31 2.69 18.38
N PRO A 75 1.76 3.63 19.23
CA PRO A 75 0.85 4.56 19.89
C PRO A 75 0.18 5.49 18.88
N GLY A 76 -0.97 6.07 19.25
CA GLY A 76 -1.65 7.09 18.45
C GLY A 76 -2.78 6.55 17.56
N SER A 77 -3.25 7.41 16.66
CA SER A 77 -4.33 7.11 15.73
C SER A 77 -4.04 7.73 14.36
N LEU A 78 -3.87 6.89 13.34
CA LEU A 78 -3.46 7.29 12.00
C LEU A 78 -4.38 6.66 10.95
N LYS A 79 -4.81 7.44 9.96
CA LYS A 79 -5.55 6.95 8.80
C LYS A 79 -4.65 6.55 7.63
N HIS A 80 -3.38 6.97 7.66
CA HIS A 80 -2.37 6.63 6.67
C HIS A 80 -1.00 6.63 7.35
N ILE A 81 -0.16 5.64 7.04
CA ILE A 81 1.21 5.50 7.54
C ILE A 81 2.11 5.01 6.41
N THR A 82 3.30 5.57 6.30
CA THR A 82 4.29 5.23 5.25
C THR A 82 5.68 5.05 5.86
N VAL A 83 6.49 4.22 5.20
CA VAL A 83 7.88 3.95 5.57
C VAL A 83 8.77 3.90 4.33
N GLY A 84 9.92 4.56 4.40
CA GLY A 84 10.90 4.51 3.33
C GLY A 84 12.18 5.28 3.68
N PRO A 85 13.01 5.67 2.69
CA PRO A 85 14.26 6.39 2.93
C PRO A 85 14.09 7.72 3.68
N ALA A 86 12.90 8.34 3.66
CA ALA A 86 12.60 9.55 4.43
C ALA A 86 12.18 9.28 5.90
N GLY A 87 12.15 8.02 6.32
CA GLY A 87 11.72 7.56 7.64
C GLY A 87 10.25 7.13 7.69
N ILE A 88 9.71 7.01 8.90
CA ILE A 88 8.30 6.67 9.11
C ILE A 88 7.50 7.95 9.36
N TRP A 89 6.42 8.10 8.60
CA TRP A 89 5.52 9.25 8.66
C TRP A 89 4.07 8.78 8.66
N GLY A 90 3.17 9.62 9.16
CA GLY A 90 1.76 9.29 9.22
C GLY A 90 0.85 10.50 9.25
N ILE A 91 -0.40 10.28 8.88
CA ILE A 91 -1.48 11.26 8.90
C ILE A 91 -2.59 10.76 9.81
N ASN A 92 -3.10 11.63 10.68
CA ASN A 92 -4.26 11.34 11.50
C ASN A 92 -5.58 11.72 10.80
N LYS A 93 -6.72 11.45 11.44
CA LYS A 93 -8.05 11.75 10.90
C LYS A 93 -8.24 13.22 10.48
N ALA A 94 -7.58 14.15 11.17
CA ALA A 94 -7.65 15.59 10.95
C ALA A 94 -6.62 16.12 9.94
N ASP A 95 -6.08 15.23 9.08
CA ASP A 95 -5.07 15.55 8.06
C ASP A 95 -3.72 16.05 8.63
N SER A 96 -3.53 15.96 9.95
CA SER A 96 -2.29 16.42 10.59
C SER A 96 -1.17 15.41 10.38
N ILE A 97 -0.02 15.92 9.96
CA ILE A 97 1.16 15.14 9.61
C ILE A 97 1.99 14.88 10.87
N HIS A 98 2.52 13.66 11.01
CA HIS A 98 3.36 13.25 12.12
C HIS A 98 4.57 12.47 11.59
N LYS A 99 5.75 12.75 12.13
CA LYS A 99 6.96 11.94 11.91
C LYS A 99 7.21 11.07 13.13
N TYR A 100 7.54 9.80 12.92
CA TYR A 100 7.93 8.92 14.01
C TYR A 100 9.42 9.13 14.34
N VAL A 101 9.71 9.59 15.55
CA VAL A 101 11.06 9.91 16.02
C VAL A 101 11.25 9.34 17.42
N ALA A 102 12.28 8.50 17.59
CA ALA A 102 12.66 7.93 18.89
C ALA A 102 11.48 7.33 19.68
N GLY A 103 10.65 6.53 19.01
CA GLY A 103 9.51 5.85 19.62
C GLY A 103 8.21 6.67 19.70
N ASN A 104 8.21 7.93 19.28
CA ASN A 104 7.10 8.86 19.46
C ASN A 104 6.67 9.51 18.14
N TRP A 105 5.36 9.76 17.99
CA TRP A 105 4.83 10.61 16.93
C TRP A 105 5.04 12.07 17.28
N VAL A 106 5.75 12.78 16.41
CA VAL A 106 6.02 14.21 16.55
C VAL A 106 5.30 14.94 15.43
N GLN A 107 4.44 15.88 15.78
CA GLN A 107 3.66 16.62 14.79
C GLN A 107 4.59 17.44 13.88
N ALA A 108 4.35 17.34 12.59
CA ALA A 108 4.99 18.10 11.53
C ALA A 108 3.99 19.13 11.00
N ALA A 109 4.45 20.36 10.75
CA ALA A 109 3.61 21.40 10.18
C ALA A 109 3.12 21.02 8.76
N GLY A 110 1.85 21.30 8.47
CA GLY A 110 1.19 20.98 7.20
C GLY A 110 -0.06 20.12 7.41
N LEU A 111 -0.88 20.03 6.37
CA LEU A 111 -2.09 19.22 6.34
C LEU A 111 -2.14 18.42 5.04
N LEU A 112 -2.14 17.09 5.13
CA LEU A 112 -2.20 16.17 4.00
C LEU A 112 -3.21 15.06 4.28
N LYS A 113 -3.90 14.57 3.26
CA LYS A 113 -4.77 13.40 3.36
C LYS A 113 -4.06 12.09 3.05
N GLN A 114 -2.98 12.15 2.28
CA GLN A 114 -2.07 11.06 1.94
C GLN A 114 -0.64 11.60 1.84
N LEU A 115 0.36 10.78 2.20
CA LEU A 115 1.77 11.09 2.00
C LEU A 115 2.57 9.81 1.78
N ASP A 116 3.72 9.90 1.11
CA ASP A 116 4.64 8.80 0.87
C ASP A 116 6.09 9.18 1.24
N ALA A 117 6.81 8.23 1.80
CA ALA A 117 8.19 8.33 2.27
C ALA A 117 9.19 7.50 1.43
N GLY A 118 8.77 6.93 0.31
CA GLY A 118 9.58 6.09 -0.59
C GLY A 118 10.64 6.82 -1.41
N GLY A 119 10.50 8.15 -1.60
CA GLY A 119 11.49 8.98 -2.30
C GLY A 119 12.87 8.95 -1.64
N GLU A 120 13.94 9.34 -2.36
CA GLU A 120 15.33 9.37 -1.86
C GLU A 120 15.52 10.43 -0.76
N GLN A 121 15.02 10.10 0.42
CA GLN A 121 14.93 10.91 1.62
C GLN A 121 14.06 12.17 1.48
N PHE A 122 13.25 12.33 0.43
CA PHE A 122 12.22 13.37 0.35
C PHE A 122 10.83 12.74 0.51
N ILE A 123 9.81 13.54 0.79
CA ILE A 123 8.42 13.05 0.88
C ILE A 123 7.53 13.77 -0.12
N VAL A 124 6.49 13.08 -0.58
CA VAL A 124 5.39 13.67 -1.35
C VAL A 124 4.07 13.43 -0.65
N GLY A 125 3.04 14.17 -1.05
CA GLY A 125 1.68 13.87 -0.63
C GLY A 125 0.67 14.83 -1.22
N ALA A 126 -0.59 14.58 -0.93
CA ALA A 126 -1.71 15.40 -1.39
C ALA A 126 -2.56 15.88 -0.22
N ASN A 127 -3.04 17.12 -0.31
CA ASN A 127 -3.99 17.66 0.67
C ASN A 127 -5.45 17.27 0.31
N VAL A 128 -6.40 17.76 1.12
CA VAL A 128 -7.83 17.46 0.95
C VAL A 128 -8.36 17.88 -0.43
N ASP A 129 -7.83 18.99 -0.97
CA ASP A 129 -8.19 19.59 -2.26
C ASP A 129 -7.46 18.95 -3.46
N ASP A 130 -6.84 17.78 -3.28
CA ASP A 130 -6.02 17.10 -4.29
C ASP A 130 -4.80 17.94 -4.75
N THR A 131 -4.34 18.91 -3.95
CA THR A 131 -3.13 19.68 -4.28
C THR A 131 -1.90 18.87 -3.88
N PRO A 132 -0.99 18.54 -4.83
CA PRO A 132 0.23 17.81 -4.54
C PRO A 132 1.30 18.71 -3.93
N TYR A 133 2.06 18.14 -2.99
CA TYR A 133 3.19 18.78 -2.34
C TYR A 133 4.39 17.85 -2.29
N CYS A 134 5.57 18.45 -2.24
CA CYS A 134 6.84 17.80 -1.96
C CYS A 134 7.56 18.52 -0.81
N LEU A 135 8.22 17.76 0.06
CA LEU A 135 9.10 18.30 1.09
C LEU A 135 10.50 17.73 0.88
N THR A 136 11.47 18.64 0.77
CA THR A 136 12.84 18.33 0.34
C THR A 136 13.59 17.44 1.32
N ARG A 137 14.62 16.76 0.81
CA ARG A 137 15.57 15.97 1.62
C ARG A 137 16.23 16.78 2.73
N SER A 138 16.57 18.03 2.48
CA SER A 138 17.18 18.88 3.50
C SER A 138 16.25 19.08 4.70
N ALA A 139 14.94 19.18 4.47
CA ALA A 139 13.95 19.38 5.53
C ALA A 139 13.60 18.08 6.27
N THR A 140 13.45 16.97 5.55
CA THR A 140 13.15 15.66 6.15
C THR A 140 14.30 15.13 7.01
N VAL A 141 15.55 15.21 6.51
CA VAL A 141 16.77 14.81 7.23
C VAL A 141 17.08 15.79 8.35
N GLY A 142 16.86 17.09 8.10
CA GLY A 142 17.06 18.16 9.08
C GLY A 142 15.99 18.25 10.17
N TYR A 143 14.95 17.41 10.14
CA TYR A 143 13.85 17.47 11.09
C TYR A 143 14.30 17.11 12.51
N LYS A 144 14.14 18.06 13.44
CA LYS A 144 14.51 17.95 14.86
C LYS A 144 13.31 18.06 15.82
N GLY A 145 12.08 18.09 15.28
CA GLY A 145 10.85 18.19 16.07
C GLY A 145 9.89 19.31 15.61
N PRO A 146 8.88 19.67 16.42
CA PRO A 146 7.75 20.52 16.00
C PRO A 146 8.11 21.92 15.51
N GLY A 147 9.26 22.47 15.91
CA GLY A 147 9.75 23.77 15.47
C GLY A 147 10.61 23.74 14.20
N SER A 148 10.79 22.58 13.57
CA SER A 148 11.62 22.46 12.37
C SER A 148 10.95 23.17 11.18
N PRO A 149 11.68 23.94 10.36
CA PRO A 149 11.12 24.52 9.16
C PRO A 149 10.79 23.41 8.15
N LEU A 150 9.53 23.37 7.71
CA LEU A 150 9.05 22.43 6.70
C LEU A 150 8.57 23.20 5.45
N PRO A 151 9.49 23.61 4.57
CA PRO A 151 9.16 24.37 3.37
C PRO A 151 8.52 23.46 2.31
N TRP A 152 7.23 23.18 2.48
CA TRP A 152 6.43 22.44 1.49
C TRP A 152 6.43 23.17 0.14
N THR A 153 6.85 22.46 -0.90
CA THR A 153 6.82 22.93 -2.28
C THR A 153 5.55 22.41 -2.94
N GLY A 154 4.68 23.33 -3.39
CA GLY A 154 3.52 22.95 -4.20
C GLY A 154 3.97 22.41 -5.56
N LEU A 155 3.39 21.29 -5.98
CA LEU A 155 3.62 20.68 -7.28
C LEU A 155 2.46 21.03 -8.23
N PRO A 156 2.67 21.00 -9.55
CA PRO A 156 1.59 21.28 -10.51
C PRO A 156 0.52 20.18 -10.50
N GLY A 157 -0.67 20.49 -10.99
CA GLY A 157 -1.74 19.50 -11.22
C GLY A 157 -2.58 19.18 -10.00
N SER A 158 -3.31 18.06 -10.06
CA SER A 158 -4.24 17.61 -9.03
C SER A 158 -4.15 16.10 -8.89
N VAL A 159 -3.81 15.62 -7.70
CA VAL A 159 -3.60 14.19 -7.40
C VAL A 159 -4.28 13.84 -6.08
N LYS A 160 -4.87 12.64 -6.00
CA LYS A 160 -5.46 12.12 -4.76
C LYS A 160 -4.54 11.19 -3.99
N TYR A 161 -3.55 10.62 -4.68
CA TYR A 161 -2.58 9.68 -4.14
C TYR A 161 -1.29 9.77 -4.97
N SER A 162 -0.14 9.80 -4.32
CA SER A 162 1.18 9.80 -4.95
C SER A 162 2.19 9.00 -4.15
N SER A 163 3.09 8.31 -4.85
CA SER A 163 4.17 7.52 -4.28
C SER A 163 5.43 7.67 -5.14
N CYS A 164 6.60 7.63 -4.51
CA CYS A 164 7.89 7.91 -5.14
C CYS A 164 8.88 6.78 -4.91
N GLY A 165 9.76 6.58 -5.88
CA GLY A 165 10.89 5.68 -5.76
C GLY A 165 12.09 6.16 -6.58
N PRO A 166 13.03 5.26 -6.94
CA PRO A 166 14.30 5.65 -7.54
C PRO A 166 14.18 6.28 -8.93
N PHE A 167 13.10 6.04 -9.66
CA PHE A 167 12.92 6.49 -11.05
C PHE A 167 11.87 7.60 -11.21
N GLY A 168 11.44 8.22 -10.11
CA GLY A 168 10.46 9.29 -10.09
C GLY A 168 9.22 8.93 -9.29
N CYS A 169 8.18 9.75 -9.45
CA CYS A 169 6.96 9.66 -8.67
C CYS A 169 5.77 9.35 -9.55
N TRP A 170 4.97 8.40 -9.09
CA TRP A 170 3.72 8.01 -9.70
C TRP A 170 2.57 8.61 -8.90
N ALA A 171 1.50 8.99 -9.59
CA ALA A 171 0.32 9.54 -8.95
C ALA A 171 -0.95 9.12 -9.69
N VAL A 172 -2.06 9.17 -8.97
CA VAL A 172 -3.40 9.05 -9.52
C VAL A 172 -4.25 10.25 -9.14
N ASN A 173 -5.10 10.70 -10.06
CA ASN A 173 -6.04 11.81 -9.80
C ASN A 173 -7.41 11.29 -9.36
N LYS A 174 -8.36 12.20 -9.07
CA LYS A 174 -9.73 11.85 -8.67
C LYS A 174 -10.50 11.01 -9.69
N ASN A 175 -10.13 11.05 -10.97
CA ASN A 175 -10.74 10.28 -12.06
C ASN A 175 -10.03 8.94 -12.32
N ASP A 176 -9.15 8.51 -11.41
CA ASP A 176 -8.28 7.33 -11.54
C ASP A 176 -7.25 7.43 -12.69
N ASP A 177 -7.06 8.60 -13.32
CA ASP A 177 -5.99 8.77 -14.34
C ASP A 177 -4.62 8.68 -13.68
N ILE A 178 -3.68 8.05 -14.38
CA ILE A 178 -2.33 7.76 -13.87
C ILE A 178 -1.34 8.74 -14.46
N TYR A 179 -0.40 9.21 -13.64
CA TYR A 179 0.65 10.13 -14.04
C TYR A 179 2.00 9.70 -13.49
N LEU A 180 3.04 10.06 -14.22
CA LEU A 180 4.44 9.93 -13.83
C LEU A 180 5.12 11.30 -13.90
N MET A 181 5.95 11.63 -12.92
CA MET A 181 6.77 12.84 -12.91
C MET A 181 8.19 12.50 -12.50
N SER A 182 9.15 13.10 -13.20
CA SER A 182 10.54 13.13 -12.71
C SER A 182 10.61 14.19 -11.62
N LEU A 183 10.81 13.75 -10.38
CA LEU A 183 10.91 14.59 -9.19
C LEU A 183 12.18 14.18 -8.43
N ASN A 184 13.03 15.16 -8.10
CA ASN A 184 14.24 14.90 -7.32
C ASN A 184 14.08 15.29 -5.84
N GLN A 185 15.11 15.01 -5.05
CA GLN A 185 15.15 15.27 -3.61
C GLN A 185 15.03 16.74 -3.20
N ASP A 186 15.20 17.67 -4.15
CA ASP A 186 15.05 19.12 -3.95
C ASP A 186 13.71 19.64 -4.51
N CYS A 187 12.77 18.73 -4.76
CA CYS A 187 11.44 18.99 -5.31
C CYS A 187 11.44 19.64 -6.72
N GLN A 188 12.56 19.57 -7.44
CA GLN A 188 12.62 20.01 -8.84
C GLN A 188 11.93 18.99 -9.72
N ASN A 189 11.12 19.48 -10.67
CA ASN A 189 10.26 18.63 -11.49
C ASN A 189 10.12 19.12 -12.92
N ASN A 190 9.63 18.23 -13.78
CA ASN A 190 9.30 18.48 -15.19
C ASN A 190 7.79 18.44 -15.48
N GLY A 191 6.96 18.44 -14.43
CA GLY A 191 5.51 18.27 -14.55
C GLY A 191 5.06 16.83 -14.79
N TRP A 192 3.75 16.63 -14.74
CA TRP A 192 3.13 15.30 -14.87
C TRP A 192 2.97 14.88 -16.32
N SER A 193 3.39 13.65 -16.62
CA SER A 193 3.12 12.96 -17.88
C SER A 193 2.05 11.91 -17.68
N HIS A 194 1.00 11.93 -18.52
CA HIS A 194 -0.09 10.97 -18.43
C HIS A 194 0.35 9.57 -18.88
N ILE A 195 0.00 8.55 -18.10
CA ILE A 195 0.23 7.13 -18.40
C ILE A 195 -1.12 6.45 -18.59
N GLY A 196 -1.28 5.71 -19.69
CA GLY A 196 -2.52 4.99 -19.97
C GLY A 196 -2.87 3.95 -18.89
N GLY A 197 -4.14 3.87 -18.54
CA GLY A 197 -4.68 2.99 -17.51
C GLY A 197 -5.57 3.74 -16.51
N LYS A 198 -6.12 3.02 -15.54
CA LYS A 198 -6.92 3.59 -14.44
C LYS A 198 -6.61 2.89 -13.12
N LEU A 199 -6.20 3.65 -12.12
CA LEU A 199 -5.90 3.15 -10.77
C LEU A 199 -6.47 4.07 -9.69
N SER A 200 -6.94 3.47 -8.60
CA SER A 200 -7.45 4.20 -7.42
C SER A 200 -6.35 4.55 -6.42
N MET A 201 -5.26 3.78 -6.39
CA MET A 201 -4.04 4.06 -5.63
C MET A 201 -2.85 3.39 -6.32
N ILE A 202 -1.64 3.83 -6.00
CA ILE A 202 -0.39 3.40 -6.63
C ILE A 202 0.77 3.51 -5.63
N GLU A 203 1.63 2.51 -5.58
CA GLU A 203 2.86 2.49 -4.78
C GLU A 203 4.08 2.20 -5.64
N VAL A 204 5.20 2.82 -5.28
CA VAL A 204 6.51 2.65 -5.89
C VAL A 204 7.47 2.08 -4.87
N ALA A 205 8.07 0.95 -5.18
CA ALA A 205 9.00 0.25 -4.31
C ALA A 205 10.43 0.76 -4.41
N THR A 206 11.27 0.35 -3.46
CA THR A 206 12.69 0.76 -3.41
C THR A 206 13.53 0.25 -4.59
N ASP A 207 13.10 -0.83 -5.25
CA ASP A 207 13.71 -1.35 -6.49
C ASP A 207 13.13 -0.74 -7.78
N GLY A 208 12.17 0.19 -7.65
CA GLY A 208 11.48 0.83 -8.75
C GLY A 208 10.26 0.05 -9.28
N GLY A 209 9.92 -1.10 -8.69
CA GLY A 209 8.67 -1.79 -8.98
C GLY A 209 7.46 -0.90 -8.68
N VAL A 210 6.44 -0.92 -9.54
CA VAL A 210 5.22 -0.11 -9.38
C VAL A 210 4.01 -1.02 -9.39
N PHE A 211 3.22 -0.91 -8.32
CA PHE A 211 1.99 -1.66 -8.15
C PHE A 211 0.83 -0.72 -7.84
N GLY A 212 -0.37 -1.12 -8.21
CA GLY A 212 -1.55 -0.34 -7.88
C GLY A 212 -2.82 -1.16 -7.93
N VAL A 213 -3.87 -0.60 -7.35
CA VAL A 213 -5.21 -1.19 -7.34
C VAL A 213 -6.17 -0.23 -8.02
N ASN A 214 -7.00 -0.74 -8.94
CA ASN A 214 -8.06 0.06 -9.56
C ASN A 214 -9.33 0.11 -8.69
N SER A 215 -10.29 0.98 -9.04
CA SER A 215 -11.54 1.13 -8.29
C SER A 215 -12.39 -0.16 -8.23
N ALA A 216 -12.26 -1.06 -9.22
CA ALA A 216 -12.88 -2.39 -9.17
C ALA A 216 -12.24 -3.32 -8.12
N GLY A 217 -10.98 -3.09 -7.76
CA GLY A 217 -10.21 -3.88 -6.79
C GLY A 217 -9.28 -4.90 -7.46
N HIS A 218 -8.98 -4.73 -8.74
CA HIS A 218 -7.96 -5.52 -9.44
C HIS A 218 -6.58 -4.92 -9.23
N VAL A 219 -5.59 -5.79 -9.00
CA VAL A 219 -4.18 -5.41 -8.81
C VAL A 219 -3.46 -5.43 -10.14
N TYR A 220 -2.57 -4.47 -10.34
CA TYR A 220 -1.70 -4.37 -11.52
C TYR A 220 -0.27 -4.07 -11.10
N THR A 221 0.67 -4.57 -11.89
CA THR A 221 2.09 -4.20 -11.85
C THR A 221 2.50 -3.54 -13.16
N ARG A 222 3.41 -2.57 -13.09
CA ARG A 222 3.93 -1.88 -14.28
C ARG A 222 5.15 -2.64 -14.81
N ASP A 223 5.06 -3.06 -16.07
CA ASP A 223 6.11 -3.84 -16.73
C ASP A 223 7.21 -2.92 -17.28
N GLY A 224 8.44 -3.44 -17.36
CA GLY A 224 9.53 -2.83 -18.15
C GLY A 224 10.07 -1.51 -17.62
N ILE A 225 9.84 -1.19 -16.34
CA ILE A 225 10.45 -0.01 -15.70
C ILE A 225 11.97 -0.22 -15.62
N THR A 226 12.71 0.80 -16.03
CA THR A 226 14.17 0.89 -15.85
C THR A 226 14.56 2.35 -15.60
N ALA A 227 15.79 2.60 -15.15
CA ALA A 227 16.32 3.96 -15.02
C ALA A 227 16.24 4.78 -16.33
N SER A 228 16.45 4.12 -17.48
CA SER A 228 16.35 4.74 -18.81
C SER A 228 14.94 4.79 -19.38
N LYS A 229 13.99 4.08 -18.76
CA LYS A 229 12.58 4.03 -19.17
C LYS A 229 11.65 4.02 -17.95
N PRO A 230 11.58 5.13 -17.20
CA PRO A 230 10.79 5.21 -15.97
C PRO A 230 9.30 4.95 -16.18
N GLU A 231 8.77 5.25 -17.36
CA GLU A 231 7.37 5.03 -17.72
C GLU A 231 7.02 3.56 -17.96
N GLY A 232 7.99 2.67 -18.10
CA GLY A 232 7.78 1.26 -18.40
C GLY A 232 7.12 1.00 -19.76
N THR A 233 6.61 -0.21 -19.96
CA THR A 233 6.06 -0.69 -21.24
C THR A 233 4.56 -0.94 -21.22
N GLY A 234 3.98 -1.32 -20.08
CA GLY A 234 2.59 -1.76 -20.00
C GLY A 234 2.17 -2.11 -18.58
N TRP A 235 0.92 -2.53 -18.43
CA TRP A 235 0.37 -3.03 -17.17
C TRP A 235 0.07 -4.52 -17.30
N SER A 236 0.52 -5.31 -16.35
CA SER A 236 0.13 -6.71 -16.17
C SER A 236 -0.80 -6.84 -14.98
N ASN A 237 -1.89 -7.60 -15.14
CA ASN A 237 -2.76 -7.92 -14.02
C ASN A 237 -2.06 -8.92 -13.10
N VAL A 238 -2.18 -8.70 -11.80
CA VAL A 238 -1.81 -9.69 -10.77
C VAL A 238 -3.11 -10.31 -10.27
N PRO A 239 -3.44 -11.56 -10.66
CA PRO A 239 -4.67 -12.21 -10.24
C PRO A 239 -4.72 -12.36 -8.72
N MET A 240 -5.84 -11.95 -8.12
CA MET A 240 -6.09 -12.06 -6.69
C MET A 240 -7.41 -12.80 -6.47
N CYS A 241 -7.48 -13.61 -5.41
CA CYS A 241 -8.68 -14.38 -5.08
C CYS A 241 -9.81 -13.53 -4.46
N MET A 242 -9.52 -12.27 -4.11
CA MET A 242 -10.49 -11.30 -3.59
C MET A 242 -10.27 -9.93 -4.23
N LEU A 243 -11.23 -9.02 -4.04
CA LEU A 243 -11.09 -7.63 -4.47
C LEU A 243 -10.20 -6.85 -3.49
N MET A 244 -9.12 -6.28 -4.01
CA MET A 244 -8.14 -5.54 -3.23
C MET A 244 -8.55 -4.09 -3.04
N GLY A 245 -8.11 -3.49 -1.94
CA GLY A 245 -8.31 -2.07 -1.62
C GLY A 245 -6.99 -1.30 -1.54
N HIS A 246 -5.90 -1.96 -1.17
CA HIS A 246 -4.58 -1.34 -1.02
C HIS A 246 -3.47 -2.36 -1.33
N VAL A 247 -2.31 -1.89 -1.78
CA VAL A 247 -1.15 -2.70 -2.11
C VAL A 247 0.13 -1.93 -1.77
N THR A 248 1.19 -2.64 -1.42
CA THR A 248 2.56 -2.13 -1.39
C THR A 248 3.52 -3.27 -1.75
N TYR A 249 4.73 -2.96 -2.19
CA TYR A 249 5.72 -3.95 -2.57
C TYR A 249 7.10 -3.51 -2.12
N ASP A 250 7.88 -4.43 -1.57
CA ASP A 250 9.29 -4.18 -1.24
C ASP A 250 10.05 -5.50 -1.18
N LEU A 251 11.29 -5.50 -1.68
CA LEU A 251 12.24 -6.63 -1.59
C LEU A 251 11.62 -8.01 -1.95
N GLY A 252 10.89 -8.08 -3.06
CA GLY A 252 10.32 -9.35 -3.55
C GLY A 252 9.01 -9.78 -2.88
N ARG A 253 8.43 -8.94 -2.01
CA ARG A 253 7.16 -9.24 -1.32
C ARG A 253 6.10 -8.22 -1.66
N LEU A 254 5.00 -8.71 -2.22
CA LEU A 254 3.79 -7.94 -2.50
C LEU A 254 2.82 -8.09 -1.33
N TRP A 255 2.54 -7.01 -0.61
CA TRP A 255 1.54 -6.99 0.44
C TRP A 255 0.26 -6.39 -0.11
N VAL A 256 -0.87 -7.06 0.10
CA VAL A 256 -2.19 -6.60 -0.33
C VAL A 256 -3.19 -6.66 0.79
N VAL A 257 -4.06 -5.66 0.83
CA VAL A 257 -5.18 -5.57 1.77
C VAL A 257 -6.47 -5.61 0.98
N SER A 258 -7.31 -6.60 1.25
CA SER A 258 -8.62 -6.75 0.60
C SER A 258 -9.60 -5.66 1.03
N LYS A 259 -10.62 -5.41 0.21
CA LYS A 259 -11.75 -4.53 0.59
C LYS A 259 -12.53 -5.04 1.81
N SER A 260 -12.36 -6.32 2.18
CA SER A 260 -12.94 -6.94 3.38
C SER A 260 -11.98 -6.97 4.58
N GLY A 261 -10.79 -6.38 4.47
CA GLY A 261 -9.82 -6.28 5.57
C GLY A 261 -8.94 -7.52 5.77
N VAL A 262 -8.92 -8.45 4.82
CA VAL A 262 -8.01 -9.61 4.80
C VAL A 262 -6.69 -9.19 4.18
N THR A 263 -5.58 -9.47 4.87
CA THR A 263 -4.24 -9.13 4.39
C THR A 263 -3.57 -10.37 3.83
N MET A 264 -2.92 -10.24 2.68
CA MET A 264 -2.11 -11.30 2.08
C MET A 264 -0.71 -10.79 1.78
N VAL A 265 0.27 -11.67 1.87
CA VAL A 265 1.62 -11.47 1.35
C VAL A 265 1.84 -12.44 0.21
N CYS A 266 2.36 -11.94 -0.90
CA CYS A 266 2.63 -12.72 -2.08
C CYS A 266 4.10 -12.63 -2.51
N THR A 267 4.63 -13.72 -3.05
CA THR A 267 5.95 -13.78 -3.67
C THR A 267 5.83 -14.27 -5.12
N PRO A 268 6.72 -13.82 -6.03
CA PRO A 268 6.80 -14.36 -7.39
C PRO A 268 7.08 -15.86 -7.43
#